data_AF-V5I2Q0-F1
#
_entry.id   AF-V5I2Q0-F1
#
_cell.length_a   1.000
_cell.length_b   1.000
_cell.length_c   1.000
_cell.angle_alpha   90.00
_cell.angle_beta   90.00
_cell.angle_gamma   90.00
#
_symmetry.space_group_name_H-M   'P 1'
#
loop_
_entity.id
_entity.type
_entity.pdbx_description
1 polymer ?
#
loop_
_entity_poly.entity_id
_entity_poly.type
_entity_poly.pdbx_seq_one_letter_code
_entity_poly.pdbx_strand_id
1 'polypeptide(L)'
;MQEPAYNPECPMAKSTIAYQYRLVNCPGKTIIGMLVEYPPNGATPPHRHGGASVSAYVIHGSLLNKMNNDPMTVVEQGGSWYEAPGCHHRISANASQTDPATFFVNFVIDSETLEREGPSVLLQCDEEYKDIMARKMQG
;
A
#
# COMPACT_ATOMS: atom_id res chain seq x y z
N MET A 1 6.60 10.41 18.82
CA MET A 1 6.85 10.96 17.48
C MET A 1 5.55 11.61 17.02
N GLN A 2 5.57 12.81 16.47
CA GLN A 2 4.34 13.44 15.94
C GLN A 2 3.95 12.73 14.64
N GLU A 3 2.68 12.39 14.49
CA GLU A 3 2.17 11.77 13.25
C GLU A 3 2.13 12.82 12.14
N PRO A 4 2.80 12.58 10.99
CA PRO A 4 2.70 13.49 9.86
C PRO A 4 1.30 13.40 9.24
N ALA A 5 0.75 14.55 8.87
CA ALA A 5 -0.36 14.59 7.93
C ALA A 5 0.16 14.24 6.53
N TYR A 6 -0.66 13.58 5.70
CA TYR A 6 -0.29 13.34 4.31
C TYR A 6 -0.12 14.67 3.57
N ASN A 7 1.02 14.85 2.91
CA ASN A 7 1.30 16.01 2.07
C ASN A 7 1.02 15.66 0.60
N PRO A 8 0.05 16.31 -0.07
CA PRO A 8 -0.23 16.09 -1.48
C PRO A 8 0.96 16.32 -2.42
N GLU A 9 1.97 17.08 -2.01
CA GLU A 9 3.18 17.31 -2.81
C GLU A 9 4.21 16.18 -2.70
N CYS A 10 4.00 15.20 -1.82
CA CYS A 10 4.87 14.03 -1.73
C CYS A 10 4.89 13.27 -3.06
N PRO A 11 6.07 12.80 -3.52
CA PRO A 11 6.16 11.99 -4.71
C PRO A 11 5.45 10.64 -4.50
N MET A 12 4.78 10.15 -5.55
CA MET A 12 4.05 8.89 -5.49
C MET A 12 5.02 7.70 -5.52
N ALA A 13 4.61 6.61 -4.88
CA ALA A 13 5.24 5.33 -5.12
C ALA A 13 5.01 4.88 -6.57
N LYS A 14 6.05 4.31 -7.17
CA LYS A 14 5.89 3.46 -8.35
C LYS A 14 5.47 2.07 -7.89
N SER A 15 4.39 1.55 -8.47
CA SER A 15 3.84 0.24 -8.13
C SER A 15 3.83 -0.66 -9.35
N THR A 16 4.41 -1.86 -9.22
CA THR A 16 4.49 -2.84 -10.31
C THR A 16 3.88 -4.15 -9.86
N ILE A 17 2.81 -4.62 -10.52
CA ILE A 17 2.29 -5.97 -10.29
C ILE A 17 3.32 -6.97 -10.82
N ALA A 18 3.91 -7.75 -9.91
CA ALA A 18 4.88 -8.78 -10.24
C ALA A 18 4.19 -10.08 -10.66
N TYR A 19 3.06 -10.41 -10.02
CA TYR A 19 2.26 -11.58 -10.36
C TYR A 19 0.81 -11.46 -9.91
N GLN A 20 -0.06 -12.26 -10.54
CA GLN A 20 -1.46 -12.42 -10.16
C GLN A 20 -1.89 -13.85 -10.46
N TYR A 21 -2.36 -14.59 -9.44
CA TYR A 21 -2.79 -15.98 -9.57
C TYR A 21 -4.08 -16.26 -8.81
N ARG A 22 -4.99 -17.04 -9.40
CA ARG A 22 -6.06 -17.66 -8.62
C ARG A 22 -5.48 -18.73 -7.71
N LEU A 23 -5.88 -18.75 -6.44
CA LEU A 23 -5.42 -19.74 -5.47
C LEU A 23 -6.34 -20.97 -5.52
N VAL A 24 -5.87 -22.06 -6.12
CA VAL A 24 -6.67 -23.30 -6.27
C VAL A 24 -7.02 -23.93 -4.92
N ASN A 25 -6.11 -23.84 -3.94
CA ASN A 25 -6.30 -24.33 -2.58
C ASN A 25 -7.08 -23.36 -1.66
N CYS A 26 -7.38 -22.15 -2.15
CA CYS A 26 -8.23 -21.17 -1.46
C CYS A 26 -9.34 -20.71 -2.43
N PRO A 27 -10.38 -21.54 -2.68
CA PRO A 27 -11.39 -21.25 -3.69
C PRO A 27 -12.01 -19.86 -3.54
N GLY A 28 -12.18 -19.16 -4.66
CA GLY A 28 -12.71 -17.80 -4.70
C GLY A 28 -11.71 -16.70 -4.35
N LYS A 29 -10.44 -17.03 -4.07
CA LYS A 29 -9.39 -16.04 -3.77
C LYS A 29 -8.37 -15.91 -4.91
N THR A 30 -7.90 -14.69 -5.10
CA THR A 30 -6.77 -14.35 -5.96
C THR A 30 -5.65 -13.79 -5.10
N ILE A 31 -4.41 -14.22 -5.35
CA ILE A 31 -3.20 -13.57 -4.83
C ILE A 31 -2.64 -12.60 -5.87
N ILE A 32 -2.22 -11.42 -5.41
CA ILE A 32 -1.49 -10.43 -6.22
C ILE A 32 -0.22 -10.06 -5.47
N GLY A 33 0.92 -10.18 -6.14
CA GLY A 33 2.20 -9.69 -5.66
C GLY A 33 2.56 -8.38 -6.34
N MET A 34 2.97 -7.38 -5.56
CA MET A 34 3.29 -6.04 -6.05
C MET A 34 4.61 -5.55 -5.46
N LEU A 35 5.50 -5.05 -6.32
CA LEU A 35 6.67 -4.30 -5.90
C LEU A 35 6.28 -2.82 -5.79
N VAL A 36 6.56 -2.22 -4.63
CA VAL A 36 6.30 -0.81 -4.37
C VAL A 36 7.62 -0.10 -4.08
N GLU A 37 7.89 0.96 -4.84
CA GLU A 37 9.12 1.73 -4.81
C GLU A 37 8.79 3.19 -4.44
N TYR A 38 9.09 3.60 -3.21
CA TYR A 38 9.02 5.01 -2.82
C TYR A 38 10.32 5.73 -3.13
N PRO A 39 10.28 6.87 -3.84
CA PRO A 39 11.40 7.80 -3.85
C PRO A 39 11.59 8.44 -2.45
N PRO A 40 12.69 9.19 -2.23
CA PRO A 40 12.87 9.97 -1.01
C PRO A 40 11.68 10.90 -0.75
N ASN A 41 11.21 10.99 0.50
CA ASN A 41 9.97 11.68 0.90
C ASN A 41 8.66 11.16 0.27
N GLY A 42 8.70 10.01 -0.41
CA GLY A 42 7.53 9.43 -1.05
C GLY A 42 6.48 8.97 -0.04
N ALA A 43 5.21 9.13 -0.38
CA ALA A 43 4.10 8.69 0.46
C ALA A 43 2.86 8.36 -0.37
N THR A 44 2.02 7.49 0.17
CA THR A 44 0.66 7.24 -0.37
C THR A 44 -0.36 7.80 0.62
N PRO A 45 -1.46 8.42 0.16
CA PRO A 45 -2.50 8.91 1.05
C PRO A 45 -3.10 7.78 1.92
N PRO A 46 -3.76 8.10 3.03
CA PRO A 46 -4.60 7.18 3.77
C PRO A 46 -5.54 6.37 2.85
N HIS A 47 -5.55 5.05 3.00
CA HIS A 47 -6.23 4.17 2.05
C HIS A 47 -6.65 2.81 2.64
N ARG A 48 -7.44 2.07 1.84
CA ARG A 48 -7.84 0.68 2.07
C ARG A 48 -7.59 -0.19 0.83
N HIS A 49 -7.75 -1.50 1.00
CA HIS A 49 -7.42 -2.51 -0.03
C HIS A 49 -8.60 -3.40 -0.42
N GLY A 50 -9.83 -2.85 -0.52
CA GLY A 50 -10.96 -3.58 -1.11
C GLY A 50 -11.32 -4.92 -0.43
N GLY A 51 -11.06 -5.04 0.87
CA GLY A 51 -11.27 -6.26 1.64
C GLY A 51 -10.14 -7.30 1.54
N ALA A 52 -9.02 -6.99 0.89
CA ALA A 52 -7.86 -7.87 0.85
C ALA A 52 -7.21 -8.05 2.23
N SER A 53 -6.67 -9.25 2.47
CA SER A 53 -5.61 -9.45 3.45
C SER A 53 -4.29 -9.04 2.82
N VAL A 54 -3.51 -8.18 3.48
CA VAL A 54 -2.25 -7.69 2.96
C VAL A 54 -1.10 -8.11 3.87
N SER A 55 -0.02 -8.63 3.26
CA SER A 55 1.25 -8.83 3.96
C SER A 55 2.35 -8.16 3.16
N ALA A 56 3.22 -7.42 3.84
CA ALA A 56 4.29 -6.68 3.19
C ALA A 56 5.63 -6.93 3.86
N TYR A 57 6.70 -6.86 3.08
CA TYR A 57 8.07 -7.08 3.51
C TYR A 57 9.00 -6.02 2.92
N VAL A 58 9.83 -5.39 3.76
CA VAL A 58 10.76 -4.34 3.35
C VAL A 58 12.02 -4.96 2.76
N ILE A 59 12.24 -4.72 1.47
CA ILE A 59 13.41 -5.17 0.73
C ILE A 59 14.58 -4.21 0.96
N HIS A 60 14.33 -2.90 0.93
CA HIS A 60 15.34 -1.86 1.06
C HIS A 60 14.76 -0.60 1.72
N GLY A 61 15.59 0.11 2.50
CA GLY A 61 15.20 1.33 3.20
C GLY A 61 14.33 1.07 4.43
N SER A 62 13.51 2.05 4.80
CA SER A 62 12.58 1.96 5.93
C SER A 62 11.30 2.74 5.68
N LEU A 63 10.19 2.25 6.25
CA LEU A 63 8.85 2.76 6.00
C LEU A 63 8.21 3.21 7.30
N LEU A 64 7.60 4.38 7.27
CA LEU A 64 6.71 4.86 8.32
C LEU A 64 5.31 4.30 8.09
N ASN A 65 4.82 3.54 9.07
CA ASN A 65 3.58 2.79 8.97
C ASN A 65 2.64 3.09 10.13
N LYS A 66 1.34 3.23 9.84
CA LYS A 66 0.28 3.29 10.85
C LYS A 66 -0.99 2.64 10.33
N MET A 67 -1.48 1.65 11.05
CA MET A 67 -2.70 0.91 10.73
C MET A 67 -3.77 1.31 11.73
N ASN A 68 -4.96 1.65 11.24
CA ASN A 68 -6.11 2.01 12.07
C ASN A 68 -5.75 3.04 13.15
N ASN A 69 -5.88 2.69 14.43
CA ASN A 69 -5.52 3.54 15.56
C ASN A 69 -4.26 3.05 16.29
N ASP A 70 -3.55 2.07 15.73
CA ASP A 70 -2.34 1.52 16.32
C ASP A 70 -1.23 2.57 16.35
N PRO A 71 -0.23 2.44 17.23
CA PRO A 71 0.92 3.32 17.25
C PRO A 71 1.62 3.36 15.88
N MET A 72 2.05 4.55 15.47
CA MET A 72 2.90 4.71 14.31
C MET A 72 4.26 4.02 14.56
N THR A 73 4.72 3.25 13.58
CA THR A 73 5.97 2.49 13.65
C THR A 73 6.86 2.77 12.45
N VAL A 74 8.16 2.57 12.62
CA VAL A 74 9.11 2.50 11.50
C VAL A 74 9.41 1.02 11.29
N VAL A 75 9.19 0.54 10.07
CA VAL A 75 9.57 -0.82 9.67
C VAL A 75 10.83 -0.73 8.83
N GLU A 76 11.92 -1.27 9.36
CA GLU A 76 13.22 -1.27 8.70
C GLU A 76 13.35 -2.42 7.71
N GLN A 77 14.41 -2.39 6.90
CA GLN A 77 14.78 -3.47 5.98
C GLN A 77 14.79 -4.83 6.70
N GLY A 78 14.17 -5.83 6.07
CA GLY A 78 13.97 -7.15 6.65
C GLY A 78 12.75 -7.28 7.57
N GLY A 79 12.09 -6.16 7.88
CA GLY A 79 10.83 -6.12 8.62
C GLY A 79 9.61 -6.41 7.73
N SER A 80 8.50 -6.73 8.37
CA SER A 80 7.22 -7.01 7.72
C SER A 80 6.03 -6.53 8.54
N TRP A 81 4.88 -6.35 7.89
CA TRP A 81 3.62 -6.08 8.56
C TRP A 81 2.45 -6.82 7.89
N TYR A 82 1.33 -6.85 8.60
CA TYR A 82 0.07 -7.42 8.14
C TYR A 82 -1.05 -6.39 8.26
N GLU A 83 -1.94 -6.37 7.29
CA GLU A 83 -3.16 -5.59 7.30
C GLU A 83 -4.35 -6.52 7.08
N ALA A 84 -5.23 -6.58 8.08
CA ALA A 84 -6.44 -7.37 8.01
C ALA A 84 -7.43 -6.81 6.97
N PRO A 85 -8.35 -7.63 6.42
CA PRO A 85 -9.45 -7.13 5.60
C PRO A 85 -10.17 -5.93 6.24
N GLY A 86 -10.27 -4.83 5.49
CA GLY A 86 -10.87 -3.58 5.96
C GLY A 86 -9.96 -2.68 6.79
N CYS A 87 -8.70 -3.07 7.02
CA CYS A 87 -7.69 -2.23 7.64
C CYS A 87 -7.57 -0.88 6.91
N HIS A 88 -7.47 0.19 7.69
CA HIS A 88 -7.16 1.52 7.20
C HIS A 88 -5.66 1.79 7.36
N HIS A 89 -4.91 1.79 6.26
CA HIS A 89 -3.50 2.19 6.25
C HIS A 89 -3.42 3.71 6.26
N ARG A 90 -3.25 4.30 7.45
CA ARG A 90 -3.33 5.75 7.66
C ARG A 90 -2.04 6.48 7.36
N ILE A 91 -0.90 5.82 7.56
CA ILE A 91 0.42 6.38 7.25
C ILE A 91 1.18 5.31 6.49
N SER A 92 1.58 5.66 5.27
CA SER A 92 2.42 4.86 4.39
C SER A 92 3.39 5.82 3.70
N ALA A 93 4.61 5.90 4.22
CA ALA A 93 5.61 6.84 3.74
C ALA A 93 7.03 6.27 3.82
N ASN A 94 7.90 6.72 2.93
CA ASN A 94 9.33 6.55 3.08
C ASN A 94 9.79 7.31 4.34
N ALA A 95 10.50 6.63 5.23
CA ALA A 95 11.03 7.25 6.44
C ALA A 95 12.30 8.10 6.17
N SER A 96 12.89 7.97 4.97
CA SER A 96 14.07 8.74 4.54
C SER A 96 13.71 9.91 3.63
N GLN A 97 14.43 11.02 3.83
CA GLN A 97 14.35 12.21 2.98
C GLN A 97 15.37 12.19 1.84
N THR A 98 16.33 11.26 1.88
CA THR A 98 17.47 11.20 0.94
C THR A 98 17.53 9.91 0.14
N ASP A 99 17.03 8.80 0.70
CA ASP A 99 17.20 7.46 0.14
C ASP A 99 15.84 6.87 -0.24
N PRO A 100 15.76 6.06 -1.30
CA PRO A 100 14.52 5.37 -1.67
C PRO A 100 14.21 4.22 -0.69
N ALA A 101 12.96 3.77 -0.70
CA ALA A 101 12.52 2.58 0.01
C ALA A 101 11.76 1.64 -0.94
N THR A 102 11.97 0.34 -0.79
CA THR A 102 11.33 -0.68 -1.62
C THR A 102 10.79 -1.78 -0.74
N PHE A 103 9.55 -2.18 -1.00
CA PHE A 103 8.91 -3.28 -0.31
C PHE A 103 8.05 -4.10 -1.27
N PHE A 104 7.85 -5.36 -0.92
CA PHE A 104 6.98 -6.26 -1.65
C PHE A 104 5.70 -6.48 -0.88
N VAL A 105 4.56 -6.43 -1.56
CA VAL A 105 3.23 -6.54 -0.97
C VAL A 105 2.50 -7.71 -1.61
N ASN A 106 1.89 -8.57 -0.79
CA ASN A 106 0.99 -9.61 -1.24
C ASN A 106 -0.43 -9.28 -0.78
N PHE A 107 -1.36 -9.27 -1.73
CA PHE A 107 -2.79 -9.14 -1.50
C PHE A 107 -3.44 -10.51 -1.68
N VAL A 108 -4.27 -10.93 -0.73
CA VAL A 108 -5.22 -12.04 -0.92
C VAL A 108 -6.63 -11.44 -0.88
N ILE A 109 -7.29 -11.41 -2.03
CA ILE A 109 -8.58 -10.75 -2.24
C ILE A 109 -9.61 -11.72 -2.84
N ASP A 110 -10.90 -11.45 -2.64
CA ASP A 110 -11.96 -12.12 -3.37
C ASP A 110 -11.78 -11.92 -4.88
N SER A 111 -11.74 -13.03 -5.62
CA SER A 111 -11.59 -13.00 -7.07
C SER A 111 -12.71 -12.21 -7.73
N GLU A 112 -13.96 -12.39 -7.27
CA GLU A 112 -15.12 -11.68 -7.80
C GLU A 112 -14.98 -10.16 -7.64
N THR A 113 -14.49 -9.70 -6.48
CA THR A 113 -14.25 -8.28 -6.22
C THR A 113 -13.20 -7.73 -7.18
N LEU A 114 -12.08 -8.43 -7.36
CA LEU A 114 -11.04 -8.02 -8.32
C LEU A 114 -11.54 -8.00 -9.77
N GLU A 115 -12.36 -8.97 -10.17
CA GLU A 115 -12.92 -9.05 -11.53
C GLU A 115 -13.92 -7.93 -11.80
N ARG A 116 -14.77 -7.61 -10.80
CA ARG A 116 -15.80 -6.59 -10.89
C ARG A 116 -15.23 -5.17 -10.87
N GLU A 117 -14.26 -4.91 -9.99
CA GLU A 117 -13.75 -3.56 -9.72
C GLU A 117 -12.41 -3.26 -10.41
N GLY A 118 -11.73 -4.31 -10.88
CA GLY A 118 -10.41 -4.20 -11.51
C GLY A 118 -9.28 -3.90 -10.51
N PRO A 119 -8.04 -3.70 -10.99
CA PRO A 119 -6.85 -3.55 -10.12
C PRO A 119 -6.87 -2.33 -9.19
N SER A 120 -7.70 -1.31 -9.47
CA SER A 120 -7.82 -0.11 -8.62
C SER A 120 -8.35 -0.43 -7.22
N VAL A 121 -9.04 -1.56 -7.04
CA VAL A 121 -9.52 -2.05 -5.74
C VAL A 121 -8.38 -2.29 -4.74
N LEU A 122 -7.15 -2.50 -5.24
CA LEU A 122 -5.96 -2.71 -4.43
C LEU A 122 -5.46 -1.41 -3.78
N LEU A 123 -5.92 -0.24 -4.20
CA LEU A 123 -5.56 1.03 -3.58
C LEU A 123 -6.75 2.00 -3.61
N GLN A 124 -7.57 1.93 -2.57
CA GLN A 124 -8.72 2.80 -2.38
C GLN A 124 -8.36 3.93 -1.42
N CYS A 125 -7.86 5.04 -1.98
CA CYS A 125 -7.56 6.23 -1.18
C CYS A 125 -8.84 6.81 -0.57
N ASP A 126 -8.72 7.37 0.64
CA ASP A 126 -9.81 8.07 1.31
C ASP A 126 -10.38 9.19 0.43
N GLU A 127 -11.69 9.45 0.56
CA GLU A 127 -12.47 10.32 -0.33
C GLU A 127 -11.81 11.69 -0.53
N GLU A 128 -11.27 12.27 0.54
CA GLU A 128 -10.62 13.57 0.54
C GLU A 128 -9.39 13.66 -0.38
N TYR A 129 -8.79 12.53 -0.76
CA TYR A 129 -7.59 12.47 -1.60
C TYR A 129 -7.87 11.98 -3.04
N LYS A 130 -9.11 11.59 -3.37
CA LYS A 130 -9.43 11.01 -4.69
C LYS A 130 -9.10 11.95 -5.85
N ASP A 131 -9.46 13.23 -5.73
CA ASP A 131 -9.19 14.22 -6.79
C ASP A 131 -7.69 14.52 -6.96
N ILE A 132 -6.93 14.44 -5.87
CA ILE A 132 -5.47 14.58 -5.91
C ILE A 132 -4.87 13.37 -6.65
N MET A 133 -5.32 12.17 -6.31
CA MET A 133 -4.84 10.94 -6.93
C MET A 133 -5.20 10.85 -8.41
N ALA A 134 -6.42 11.21 -8.78
CA ALA A 134 -6.86 11.23 -10.17
C ALA A 134 -5.98 12.15 -11.03
N ARG A 135 -5.61 13.34 -10.52
CA ARG A 135 -4.70 14.26 -11.21
C ARG A 135 -3.29 13.69 -11.34
N LYS A 136 -2.76 13.09 -10.28
CA LYS A 136 -1.41 12.50 -10.27
C LYS A 136 -1.26 11.28 -11.18
N MET A 137 -2.35 10.56 -11.48
CA MET A 137 -2.34 9.41 -12.39
C MET A 137 -2.52 9.79 -13.87
N GLN A 138 -2.86 11.05 -14.18
CA GLN A 138 -3.10 11.53 -15.54
C GLN A 138 -1.89 12.28 -16.15
N GLY A 139 -0.90 12.65 -15.33
CA GLY A 139 0.33 13.32 -15.75
C GLY A 139 1.52 12.36 -15.71
#